data_AF-A0A8S2X472-F1
#
_entry.id   AF-A0A8S2X472-F1
#
_cell.length_a   1.000
_cell.length_b   1.000
_cell.length_c   1.000
_cell.angle_alpha   90.00
_cell.angle_beta   90.00
_cell.angle_gamma   90.00
#
_symmetry.space_group_name_H-M   'P 1'
#
loop_
_entity.id
_entity.type
_entity.pdbx_description
1 polymer ?
#
loop_
_entity_poly.entity_id
_entity_poly.type
_entity_poly.pdbx_seq_one_letter_code
_entity_poly.pdbx_strand_id
1 'polypeptide(L)'
;GDYRTCDLPQWTAESMLKYLVQNEKQIDFIYFTGDIAPHDVWQQTQDKDLNEIFFTTQLLTETFPNKKIYPCVGNHESAPPDLFP
;
A
#
# COMPACT_ATOMS: atom_id res chain seq x y z
N GLY A 1 -15.01 4.08 0.20
CA GLY A 1 -14.42 5.04 1.15
C GLY A 1 -15.52 5.90 1.77
N ASP A 2 -15.11 6.83 2.62
CA ASP A 2 -15.95 7.80 3.33
C ASP A 2 -15.26 9.18 3.30
N TYR A 3 -16.01 10.27 3.45
CA TYR A 3 -15.47 11.65 3.43
C TYR A 3 -14.97 12.15 4.80
N ARG A 4 -15.03 11.33 5.84
CA ARG A 4 -14.52 11.64 7.20
C ARG A 4 -13.07 11.17 7.35
N THR A 5 -12.56 11.21 8.58
CA THR A 5 -11.23 10.69 8.96
C THR A 5 -11.24 9.16 8.96
N CYS A 6 -11.12 8.56 7.77
CA CYS A 6 -11.13 7.12 7.56
C CYS A 6 -10.09 6.73 6.50
N ASP A 7 -9.47 5.56 6.68
CA ASP A 7 -8.64 4.93 5.67
C ASP A 7 -9.45 4.19 4.60
N LEU A 8 -8.76 3.69 3.58
CA LEU A 8 -9.36 2.95 2.49
C LEU A 8 -9.65 1.49 2.90
N PRO A 9 -10.84 0.95 2.59
CA PRO A 9 -11.02 -0.48 2.64
C PRO A 9 -10.33 -1.14 1.43
N GLN A 10 -9.80 -2.36 1.63
CA GLN A 10 -9.05 -3.15 0.64
C GLN A 10 -9.67 -3.16 -0.76
N TRP A 11 -10.98 -3.39 -0.88
CA TRP A 11 -11.67 -3.48 -2.17
C TRP A 11 -11.58 -2.18 -3.00
N THR A 12 -11.35 -1.03 -2.37
CA THR A 12 -11.17 0.24 -3.11
C THR A 12 -9.81 0.26 -3.81
N ALA A 13 -8.74 -0.18 -3.13
CA ALA A 13 -7.41 -0.31 -3.71
C ALA A 13 -7.40 -1.37 -4.84
N GLU A 14 -8.00 -2.53 -4.61
CA GLU A 14 -8.15 -3.58 -5.64
C GLU A 14 -8.91 -3.07 -6.86
N SER A 15 -10.00 -2.31 -6.65
CA SER A 15 -10.78 -1.75 -7.76
C SER A 15 -9.97 -0.74 -8.57
N MET A 16 -9.13 0.07 -7.94
CA MET A 16 -8.20 0.98 -8.62
C MET A 16 -7.19 0.20 -9.47
N LEU A 17 -6.53 -0.80 -8.88
CA LEU A 17 -5.54 -1.63 -9.56
C LEU A 17 -6.15 -2.37 -10.77
N LYS A 18 -7.35 -2.93 -10.60
CA LYS A 18 -8.11 -3.56 -11.68
C LYS A 18 -8.41 -2.58 -12.82
N TYR A 19 -8.78 -1.34 -12.50
CA TYR A 19 -9.00 -0.32 -13.51
C TYR A 19 -7.73 -0.02 -14.30
N LEU A 20 -6.58 0.12 -13.64
CA LEU A 20 -5.29 0.37 -14.29
C LEU A 20 -4.92 -0.77 -15.25
N VAL A 21 -5.04 -2.02 -14.83
CA VAL A 21 -4.77 -3.19 -15.69
C VAL A 21 -5.66 -3.20 -16.94
N GLN A 22 -6.91 -2.75 -16.82
CA GLN A 22 -7.88 -2.75 -17.92
C GLN A 22 -7.70 -1.59 -18.90
N ASN A 23 -7.28 -0.41 -18.40
CA ASN A 23 -7.34 0.83 -19.17
C ASN A 23 -5.96 1.42 -19.48
N GLU A 24 -4.96 1.23 -18.62
CA GLU A 24 -3.63 1.81 -18.75
C GLU A 24 -2.63 0.80 -19.31
N LYS A 25 -2.53 0.75 -20.64
CA LYS A 25 -1.71 -0.26 -21.35
C LYS A 25 -0.20 0.03 -21.33
N GLN A 26 0.21 1.25 -21.00
CA GLN A 26 1.60 1.72 -21.11
C GLN A 26 2.15 2.18 -19.75
N ILE A 27 2.21 1.27 -18.80
CA ILE A 27 2.98 1.47 -17.56
C ILE A 27 4.37 0.88 -17.78
N ASP A 28 5.42 1.71 -17.81
CA ASP A 28 6.80 1.22 -17.95
C ASP A 28 7.38 0.74 -16.61
N PHE A 29 7.09 1.50 -15.55
CA PHE A 29 7.48 1.22 -14.17
C PHE A 29 6.52 1.94 -13.20
N ILE A 30 6.62 1.58 -11.91
CA ILE A 30 5.76 2.10 -10.84
C ILE A 30 6.66 2.65 -9.73
N TYR A 31 6.41 3.88 -9.30
CA TYR A 31 6.91 4.38 -8.02
C TYR A 31 5.86 4.09 -6.94
N PHE A 32 6.30 3.52 -5.82
CA PHE A 32 5.42 3.18 -4.70
C PHE A 32 6.01 3.75 -3.42
N THR A 33 5.42 4.79 -2.84
CA THR A 33 6.11 5.65 -1.88
C THR A 33 5.77 5.39 -0.40
N GLY A 34 5.27 4.21 -0.05
CA GLY A 34 4.95 3.84 1.34
C GLY A 34 3.58 4.31 1.80
N ASP A 35 3.42 4.47 3.12
CA ASP A 35 2.17 4.75 3.85
C ASP A 35 1.09 3.68 3.64
N ILE A 36 1.42 2.46 4.05
CA ILE A 36 0.57 1.27 3.93
C ILE A 36 -0.28 1.07 5.19
N ALA A 37 0.32 1.18 6.37
CA ALA A 37 -0.38 0.94 7.62
C ALA A 37 -1.44 2.04 7.86
N PRO A 38 -2.66 1.67 8.32
CA PRO A 38 -3.72 2.64 8.54
C PRO A 38 -3.45 3.58 9.72
N HIS A 39 -4.29 4.62 9.87
CA HIS A 39 -4.20 5.59 10.95
C HIS A 39 -4.83 5.08 12.27
N ASP A 40 -4.74 3.78 12.55
CA ASP A 40 -5.15 3.15 13.82
C ASP A 40 -3.98 2.99 14.80
N VAL A 41 -3.07 3.97 14.78
CA VAL A 41 -1.77 4.00 15.48
C VAL A 41 -1.83 3.67 16.98
N TRP A 42 -2.99 3.88 17.62
CA TRP A 42 -3.23 3.52 19.02
C TRP A 42 -3.29 2.00 19.28
N GLN A 43 -3.40 1.18 18.23
CA GLN A 43 -3.53 -0.28 18.25
C GLN A 43 -2.58 -1.00 17.28
N GLN A 44 -1.55 -0.29 16.81
CA GLN A 44 -0.55 -0.80 15.87
C GLN A 44 0.43 -1.77 16.56
N THR A 45 0.86 -2.80 15.83
CA THR A 45 1.91 -3.72 16.24
C THR A 45 2.82 -4.02 15.05
N GLN A 46 4.08 -4.36 15.29
CA GLN A 46 5.02 -4.71 14.22
C GLN A 46 4.49 -5.84 13.33
N ASP A 47 3.87 -6.87 13.92
CA ASP A 47 3.29 -7.98 13.16
C ASP A 47 2.15 -7.54 12.25
N LYS A 48 1.32 -6.58 12.68
CA LYS A 48 0.25 -6.03 11.83
C LYS A 48 0.84 -5.30 10.64
N ASP A 49 1.79 -4.40 10.87
CA ASP A 49 2.42 -3.63 9.79
C ASP A 49 3.12 -4.54 8.79
N LEU A 50 3.86 -5.53 9.27
CA LEU A 50 4.51 -6.52 8.40
C LEU A 50 3.50 -7.28 7.54
N ASN A 51 2.34 -7.63 8.10
CA ASN A 51 1.26 -8.28 7.34
C ASN A 51 0.66 -7.35 6.29
N GLU A 52 0.42 -6.07 6.61
CA GLU A 52 -0.12 -5.08 5.66
C GLU A 52 0.89 -4.78 4.54
N ILE A 53 2.18 -4.65 4.87
CA ILE A 53 3.27 -4.48 3.90
C ILE A 53 3.35 -5.72 3.00
N PHE A 54 3.32 -6.92 3.56
CA PHE A 54 3.35 -8.17 2.78
C PHE A 54 2.14 -8.27 1.85
N PHE A 55 0.94 -8.03 2.36
CA PHE A 55 -0.30 -8.07 1.59
C PHE A 55 -0.26 -7.06 0.43
N THR A 56 0.12 -5.81 0.71
CA THR A 56 0.13 -4.74 -0.29
C THR A 56 1.19 -4.97 -1.37
N THR A 57 2.39 -5.40 -0.97
CA THR A 57 3.47 -5.73 -1.92
C THR A 57 3.13 -6.95 -2.77
N GLN A 58 2.50 -7.97 -2.18
CA GLN A 58 1.98 -9.12 -2.92
C GLN A 58 0.92 -8.68 -3.94
N LEU A 59 -0.08 -7.91 -3.53
CA LEU A 59 -1.13 -7.40 -4.41
C LEU A 59 -0.56 -6.62 -5.61
N LEU A 60 0.41 -5.73 -5.37
CA LEU A 60 1.05 -4.95 -6.43
C LEU A 60 1.87 -5.83 -7.39
N THR A 61 2.66 -6.77 -6.86
CA THR A 61 3.50 -7.66 -7.68
C THR A 61 2.67 -8.64 -8.49
N GLU A 62 1.57 -9.15 -7.96
CA GLU A 62 0.63 -10.01 -8.69
C GLU A 62 -0.18 -9.24 -9.75
N THR A 63 -0.53 -7.98 -9.46
CA THR A 63 -1.23 -7.10 -10.42
C THR A 63 -0.33 -6.74 -11.60
N PHE A 64 0.96 -6.50 -11.36
CA PHE A 64 1.91 -6.02 -12.37
C PHE A 64 3.15 -6.93 -12.49
N PRO A 65 3.00 -8.22 -12.86
CA PRO A 65 4.05 -9.23 -12.72
C PRO A 65 5.32 -8.98 -13.54
N ASN A 66 5.25 -8.13 -14.58
CA ASN A 66 6.36 -7.81 -15.47
C ASN A 66 6.81 -6.34 -15.39
N LYS A 67 6.33 -5.59 -14.41
CA LYS A 67 6.67 -4.16 -14.25
C LYS A 67 7.67 -4.00 -13.11
N LYS A 68 8.61 -3.07 -13.29
CA LYS A 68 9.51 -2.69 -12.21
C LYS A 68 8.75 -1.80 -11.23
N ILE A 69 8.76 -2.19 -9.96
CA ILE A 69 8.20 -1.40 -8.87
C ILE A 69 9.38 -0.89 -8.05
N TYR A 70 9.43 0.42 -7.85
CA TYR A 70 10.45 1.11 -7.07
C TYR A 70 9.82 1.60 -5.76
N PRO A 71 9.92 0.82 -4.68
CA PRO A 71 9.33 1.18 -3.39
C PRO A 71 10.19 2.21 -2.65
N CYS A 72 9.55 3.01 -1.79
CA CYS A 72 10.16 3.80 -0.73
C CYS A 72 9.40 3.53 0.57
N VAL A 73 10.08 3.76 1.70
CA VAL A 73 9.51 3.60 3.04
C VAL A 73 8.85 4.94 3.42
N GLY A 74 7.57 4.90 3.80
CA GLY A 74 6.83 6.04 4.34
C GLY A 74 6.97 6.10 5.86
N ASN A 75 6.28 7.03 6.50
CA ASN A 75 6.45 7.26 7.93
C ASN A 75 5.56 6.34 8.79
N HIS A 76 4.53 5.73 8.20
CA HIS A 76 3.64 4.77 8.86
C HIS A 76 4.15 3.32 8.86
N GLU A 77 5.28 3.02 8.21
CA GLU A 77 5.83 1.65 8.12
C GLU A 77 6.50 1.12 9.40
N SER A 78 6.65 1.96 10.43
CA SER A 78 7.17 1.55 11.73
C SER A 78 6.07 1.47 12.79
N ALA A 79 6.25 0.59 13.77
CA ALA A 79 5.45 0.54 15.00
C ALA A 79 6.36 0.84 16.22
N PRO A 80 6.25 2.02 16.88
CA PRO A 80 5.33 3.13 16.60
C PRO A 80 5.66 3.89 15.30
N PRO A 81 4.72 4.67 14.72
CA PRO A 81 4.96 5.42 13.49
C PRO A 81 6.04 6.50 13.71
N ASP A 82 6.66 6.96 12.62
CA ASP A 82 7.73 7.97 12.58
C ASP A 82 9.08 7.54 13.22
N LEU A 83 9.19 6.34 13.77
CA LEU A 83 10.38 5.89 14.52
C LEU A 83 11.32 5.06 13.64
N PHE A 84 12.30 5.73 13.03
CA PHE A 84 13.33 5.13 12.15
C PHE A 84 14.76 5.35 12.71
N PRO A 85 15.35 4.39 13.45
CA PRO A 85 16.70 4.49 14.03
C PRO A 85 17.84 4.17 13.05
#